data_AF-A0A967G7R7-F1
#
_entry.id   AF-A0A967G7R7-F1
#
_cell.length_a   1.000
_cell.length_b   1.000
_cell.length_c   1.000
_cell.angle_alpha   90.00
_cell.angle_beta   90.00
_cell.angle_gamma   90.00
#
_symmetry.space_group_name_H-M   'P 1'
#
loop_
_entity.id
_entity.type
_entity.pdbx_description
1 polymer ?
#
loop_
_entity_poly.entity_id
_entity_poly.type
_entity_poly.pdbx_seq_one_letter_code
_entity_poly.pdbx_strand_id
1 'polypeptide(L)'
;MDSVCRFCYAGKGNYLFPAVKRCQEQRYEAVSLALSNDIEFNRFAYSFAYVLKRLGLRYFRWHDSGDIVSVRHLLLLVKIAELCPRIRFWLPTKEYAHVRKYLKVYGAFPSNFVVRVSAPMVDLAAPVIQGTVTNTVHRSQAPIGKVCNAYKRKGSCGRCRSCWNLDVSNVSYPLH
;
A
#
# COMPACT_ATOMS: atom_id res chain seq x y z
N MET A 1 3.26 -5.75 -24.26
CA MET A 1 3.61 -5.53 -22.83
C MET A 1 2.41 -5.89 -21.99
N ASP A 2 2.62 -6.55 -20.84
CA ASP A 2 1.53 -7.00 -19.97
C ASP A 2 1.35 -6.07 -18.77
N SER A 3 0.09 -5.86 -18.38
CA SER A 3 -0.21 -5.15 -17.14
C SER A 3 0.03 -6.04 -15.93
N VAL A 4 0.43 -5.44 -14.80
CA VAL A 4 0.56 -6.18 -13.53
C VAL A 4 -0.80 -6.78 -13.12
N CYS A 5 -1.90 -6.09 -13.44
CA CYS A 5 -3.26 -6.55 -13.14
C CYS A 5 -3.62 -7.86 -13.86
N ARG A 6 -3.08 -8.09 -15.07
CA ARG A 6 -3.28 -9.36 -15.82
C ARG A 6 -2.79 -10.58 -15.02
N PHE A 7 -1.76 -10.41 -14.21
CA PHE A 7 -1.18 -11.47 -13.38
C PHE A 7 -1.58 -11.35 -11.91
N CYS A 8 -2.54 -10.47 -11.58
CA CYS A 8 -2.95 -10.23 -10.20
C CYS A 8 -3.54 -11.49 -9.57
N TYR A 9 -3.03 -11.87 -8.41
CA TYR A 9 -3.54 -13.00 -7.64
C TYR A 9 -4.96 -12.76 -7.13
N ALA A 10 -5.43 -11.51 -7.05
CA ALA A 10 -6.81 -11.22 -6.68
C ALA A 10 -7.84 -11.78 -7.68
N GLY A 11 -7.42 -12.08 -8.92
CA GLY A 11 -8.25 -12.78 -9.91
C GLY A 11 -8.10 -14.29 -9.90
N LYS A 12 -7.38 -14.89 -8.94
CA LYS A 12 -7.02 -16.32 -8.94
C LYS A 12 -7.07 -16.91 -7.52
N GLY A 13 -7.02 -18.24 -7.43
CA GLY A 13 -6.89 -18.97 -6.16
C GLY A 13 -7.96 -18.61 -5.12
N ASN A 14 -7.54 -18.47 -3.86
CA ASN A 14 -8.45 -18.26 -2.73
C ASN A 14 -9.30 -16.98 -2.85
N TYR A 15 -8.86 -15.98 -3.61
CA TYR A 15 -9.62 -14.74 -3.83
C TYR A 15 -10.91 -14.95 -4.62
N LEU A 16 -11.06 -16.08 -5.31
CA LEU A 16 -12.28 -16.46 -6.00
C LEU A 16 -13.33 -17.06 -5.06
N PHE A 17 -12.93 -17.53 -3.88
CA PHE A 17 -13.84 -18.18 -2.93
C PHE A 17 -14.87 -17.16 -2.38
N PRO A 18 -16.16 -17.53 -2.33
CA PRO A 18 -17.22 -16.62 -1.87
C PRO A 18 -16.98 -16.05 -0.48
N ALA A 19 -16.43 -16.85 0.44
CA ALA A 19 -16.12 -16.39 1.79
C ALA A 19 -15.08 -15.25 1.78
N VAL A 20 -14.03 -15.36 0.95
CA VAL A 20 -13.00 -14.32 0.82
C VAL A 20 -13.59 -13.07 0.20
N LYS A 21 -14.42 -13.20 -0.84
CA LYS A 21 -15.12 -12.06 -1.46
C LYS A 21 -16.00 -11.31 -0.47
N ARG A 22 -16.79 -12.03 0.35
CA ARG A 22 -17.60 -11.42 1.42
C ARG A 22 -16.74 -10.64 2.42
N CYS A 23 -15.60 -11.18 2.83
CA CYS A 23 -14.69 -10.45 3.71
C CYS A 23 -14.09 -9.20 3.05
N GLN A 24 -13.85 -9.21 1.75
CA GLN A 24 -13.40 -8.01 1.03
C GLN A 24 -14.51 -6.96 0.96
N GLU A 25 -15.76 -7.37 0.68
CA GLU A 25 -16.91 -6.48 0.67
C GLU A 25 -17.12 -5.81 2.03
N GLN A 26 -17.09 -6.60 3.12
CA GLN A 26 -17.21 -6.06 4.48
C GLN A 26 -16.13 -5.03 4.82
N ARG A 27 -14.88 -5.24 4.34
CA ARG A 27 -13.81 -4.24 4.51
C ARG A 27 -14.10 -2.98 3.70
N TYR A 28 -14.60 -3.13 2.48
CA TYR A 28 -14.99 -2.00 1.63
C TYR A 28 -16.14 -1.20 2.25
N GLU A 29 -17.17 -1.86 2.78
CA GLU A 29 -18.28 -1.24 3.50
C GLU A 29 -17.79 -0.49 4.75
N ALA A 30 -16.92 -1.11 5.55
CA ALA A 30 -16.35 -0.48 6.73
C ALA A 30 -15.54 0.78 6.40
N VAL A 31 -14.74 0.74 5.32
CA VAL A 31 -14.03 1.92 4.82
C VAL A 31 -15.03 2.95 4.29
N SER A 32 -16.04 2.54 3.52
CA SER A 32 -17.05 3.46 2.99
C SER A 32 -17.80 4.19 4.10
N LEU A 33 -18.17 3.49 5.17
CA LEU A 33 -18.77 4.08 6.36
C LEU A 33 -17.80 5.06 7.04
N ALA A 34 -16.54 4.67 7.23
CA ALA A 34 -15.51 5.55 7.78
C ALA A 34 -15.33 6.84 6.97
N LEU A 35 -15.54 6.79 5.65
CA LEU A 35 -15.40 7.96 4.79
C LEU A 35 -16.66 8.82 4.71
N SER A 36 -17.81 8.35 5.21
CA SER A 36 -19.11 9.00 5.05
C SER A 36 -19.21 10.37 5.72
N ASN A 37 -18.58 10.57 6.88
CA ASN A 37 -18.56 11.82 7.62
C ASN A 37 -17.37 11.87 8.58
N ASP A 38 -17.15 13.00 9.26
CA ASP A 38 -15.97 13.20 10.11
C ASP A 38 -16.03 12.42 11.45
N ILE A 39 -17.23 12.11 11.95
CA ILE A 39 -17.40 11.31 13.17
C ILE A 39 -16.94 9.88 12.90
N GLU A 40 -17.44 9.25 11.84
CA GLU A 40 -17.05 7.88 11.46
C GLU A 40 -15.59 7.80 11.04
N PHE A 41 -15.08 8.84 10.37
CA PHE A 41 -13.67 8.95 10.01
C PHE A 41 -12.75 8.88 11.23
N ASN A 42 -13.03 9.72 12.23
CA ASN A 42 -12.24 9.74 13.45
C ASN A 42 -12.42 8.45 14.25
N ARG A 43 -13.66 7.98 14.41
CA ARG A 43 -13.95 6.72 15.11
C ARG A 43 -13.14 5.56 14.52
N PHE A 44 -13.12 5.43 13.20
CA PHE A 44 -12.36 4.40 12.52
C PHE A 44 -10.85 4.59 12.75
N ALA A 45 -10.32 5.80 12.55
CA ALA A 45 -8.89 6.07 12.70
C ALA A 45 -8.38 5.73 14.11
N TYR A 46 -9.09 6.17 15.16
CA TYR A 46 -8.71 5.89 16.55
C TYR A 46 -8.85 4.41 16.90
N SER A 47 -9.94 3.76 16.47
CA SER A 47 -10.16 2.33 16.73
C SER A 47 -9.10 1.46 16.04
N PHE A 48 -8.79 1.76 14.78
CA PHE A 48 -7.77 1.05 14.02
C PHE A 48 -6.38 1.25 14.65
N ALA A 49 -6.04 2.48 15.02
CA ALA A 49 -4.78 2.79 15.70
C ALA A 49 -4.66 2.06 17.05
N TYR A 50 -5.75 1.96 17.82
CA TYR A 50 -5.78 1.19 19.06
C TYR A 50 -5.47 -0.29 18.83
N VAL A 51 -6.10 -0.92 17.83
CA VAL A 51 -5.84 -2.32 17.47
C VAL A 51 -4.38 -2.53 17.07
N LEU A 52 -3.82 -1.67 16.21
CA LEU A 52 -2.41 -1.78 15.79
C LEU A 52 -1.44 -1.71 16.97
N LYS A 53 -1.69 -0.80 17.92
CA LYS A 53 -0.89 -0.65 19.13
C LYS A 53 -1.00 -1.88 20.03
N ARG A 54 -2.23 -2.40 20.23
CA ARG A 54 -2.49 -3.62 21.02
C ARG A 54 -1.79 -4.84 20.45
N LEU A 55 -1.70 -4.94 19.12
CA LEU A 55 -0.99 -6.03 18.44
C LEU A 55 0.55 -5.87 18.49
N GLY A 56 1.08 -4.76 19.00
CA GLY A 56 2.52 -4.53 19.13
C GLY A 56 3.25 -4.44 17.79
N LEU A 57 2.56 -4.11 16.71
CA LEU A 57 3.14 -4.09 15.36
C LEU A 57 4.19 -2.97 15.24
N ARG A 58 5.27 -3.25 14.50
CA ARG A 58 6.30 -2.25 14.15
C ARG A 58 6.29 -1.86 12.68
N TYR A 59 5.67 -2.70 11.84
CA TYR A 59 5.60 -2.53 10.40
C TYR A 59 4.20 -2.94 9.94
N PHE A 60 3.60 -2.12 9.09
CA PHE A 60 2.28 -2.37 8.53
C PHE A 60 2.28 -2.10 7.02
N ARG A 61 1.71 -3.00 6.23
CA ARG A 61 1.51 -2.81 4.79
C ARG A 61 0.02 -2.59 4.54
N TRP A 62 -0.32 -1.49 3.88
CA TRP A 62 -1.66 -1.25 3.37
C TRP A 62 -1.90 -2.05 2.11
N HIS A 63 -3.15 -2.51 1.95
CA HIS A 63 -3.68 -3.29 0.83
C HIS A 63 -2.86 -4.52 0.48
N ASP A 64 -3.44 -5.69 0.74
CA ASP A 64 -2.97 -6.88 0.06
C ASP A 64 -3.38 -6.81 -1.42
N SER A 65 -4.67 -6.67 -1.68
CA SER A 65 -5.26 -6.36 -3.00
C SER A 65 -6.10 -5.08 -2.93
N GLY A 66 -6.41 -4.49 -4.09
CA GLY A 66 -7.13 -3.22 -4.19
C GLY A 66 -6.21 -2.02 -3.98
N ASP A 67 -6.80 -0.83 -3.92
CA ASP A 67 -6.07 0.43 -3.81
C ASP A 67 -6.90 1.47 -3.04
N ILE A 68 -6.34 2.66 -2.84
CA ILE A 68 -7.08 3.79 -2.26
C ILE A 68 -8.22 4.22 -3.19
N VAL A 69 -9.36 4.62 -2.64
CA VAL A 69 -10.57 4.93 -3.43
C VAL A 69 -10.86 6.42 -3.53
N SER A 70 -10.17 7.24 -2.74
CA SER A 70 -10.29 8.69 -2.73
C SER A 70 -9.13 9.34 -1.97
N VAL A 71 -8.98 10.66 -2.10
CA VAL A 71 -8.04 11.44 -1.26
C VAL A 71 -8.45 11.38 0.21
N ARG A 72 -9.76 11.30 0.52
CA ARG A 72 -10.25 11.14 1.89
C ARG A 72 -9.83 9.79 2.48
N HIS A 73 -9.81 8.73 1.66
CA HIS A 73 -9.24 7.45 2.08
C HIS A 73 -7.75 7.58 2.40
N LEU A 74 -6.96 8.25 1.54
CA LEU A 74 -5.54 8.49 1.81
C LEU A 74 -5.31 9.29 3.11
N LEU A 75 -6.12 10.32 3.37
CA LEU A 75 -6.10 11.08 4.62
C LEU A 75 -6.39 10.20 5.85
N LEU A 76 -7.33 9.25 5.74
CA LEU A 76 -7.62 8.30 6.81
C LEU A 76 -6.38 7.47 7.16
N LEU A 77 -5.68 6.96 6.15
CA LEU A 77 -4.46 6.16 6.34
C LEU A 77 -3.34 7.00 6.97
N VAL A 78 -3.18 8.25 6.52
CA VAL A 78 -2.22 9.20 7.10
C VAL A 78 -2.54 9.49 8.56
N LYS A 79 -3.81 9.75 8.90
CA LYS A 79 -4.24 9.99 10.28
C LYS A 79 -3.90 8.81 11.19
N ILE A 80 -4.12 7.58 10.72
CA ILE A 80 -3.73 6.37 11.45
C ILE A 80 -2.22 6.31 11.68
N ALA A 81 -1.43 6.70 10.67
CA ALA A 81 0.03 6.73 10.78
C ALA A 81 0.53 7.76 11.81
N GLU A 82 -0.06 8.95 11.82
CA GLU A 82 0.22 10.00 12.84
C GLU A 82 -0.14 9.54 14.25
N LEU A 83 -1.25 8.81 14.41
CA LEU A 83 -1.66 8.22 15.69
C LEU A 83 -0.71 7.10 16.15
N CYS A 84 0.11 6.55 15.24
CA CYS A 84 0.96 5.38 15.48
C CYS A 84 2.44 5.65 15.14
N PRO A 85 3.12 6.62 15.78
CA PRO A 85 4.47 7.05 15.37
C PRO A 85 5.55 5.97 15.48
N ARG A 86 5.33 4.92 16.30
CA ARG A 86 6.26 3.79 16.48
C ARG A 86 6.12 2.69 15.41
N ILE A 87 5.10 2.79 14.56
CA ILE A 87 4.80 1.84 13.49
C ILE A 87 5.19 2.49 12.16
N ARG A 88 5.95 1.77 11.34
CA ARG A 88 6.23 2.18 9.95
C ARG A 88 5.17 1.60 9.03
N PHE A 89 4.55 2.46 8.25
CA PHE A 89 3.53 2.12 7.27
C PHE A 89 4.11 2.17 5.87
N TRP A 90 3.64 1.27 5.03
CA TRP A 90 3.92 1.28 3.61
C TRP A 90 2.62 1.09 2.82
N LEU A 91 2.38 1.99 1.86
CA LEU A 91 1.26 1.95 0.92
C LEU A 91 1.79 1.78 -0.52
N PRO A 92 1.68 0.61 -1.15
CA PRO A 92 1.78 0.49 -2.61
C PRO A 92 0.50 1.02 -3.28
N THR A 93 0.61 1.89 -4.28
CA THR A 93 -0.57 2.44 -4.98
C THR A 93 -0.30 2.76 -6.44
N LYS A 94 -1.31 2.57 -7.30
CA LYS A 94 -1.37 3.06 -8.69
C LYS A 94 -2.24 4.31 -8.84
N GLU A 95 -2.84 4.79 -7.76
CA GLU A 95 -3.77 5.93 -7.75
C GLU A 95 -3.04 7.27 -7.72
N TYR A 96 -2.29 7.54 -8.78
CA TYR A 96 -1.39 8.70 -8.89
C TYR A 96 -2.13 10.03 -8.73
N ALA A 97 -3.36 10.11 -9.22
CA ALA A 97 -4.18 11.32 -9.14
C ALA A 97 -4.49 11.69 -7.69
N HIS A 98 -4.81 10.71 -6.85
CA HIS A 98 -5.08 10.92 -5.43
C HIS A 98 -3.83 11.31 -4.66
N VAL A 99 -2.70 10.65 -4.94
CA VAL A 99 -1.39 11.00 -4.33
C VAL A 99 -0.98 12.43 -4.69
N ARG A 100 -1.05 12.82 -5.97
CA ARG A 100 -0.74 14.19 -6.40
C ARG A 100 -1.65 15.22 -5.75
N LYS A 101 -2.97 14.95 -5.71
CA LYS A 101 -3.94 15.85 -5.09
C LYS A 101 -3.69 15.99 -3.59
N TYR A 102 -3.34 14.90 -2.90
CA TYR A 102 -2.95 14.95 -1.50
C TYR A 102 -1.72 15.84 -1.29
N LEU A 103 -0.62 15.56 -2.00
CA LEU A 103 0.64 16.30 -1.84
C LEU A 103 0.48 17.80 -2.14
N LYS A 104 -0.34 18.14 -3.14
CA LYS A 104 -0.64 19.53 -3.50
C LYS A 104 -1.39 20.28 -2.38
N VAL A 105 -2.27 19.61 -1.65
CA VAL A 105 -3.16 20.24 -0.66
C VAL A 105 -2.59 20.17 0.76
N TYR A 106 -1.99 19.03 1.14
CA TYR A 106 -1.59 18.72 2.52
C TYR A 106 -0.07 18.68 2.71
N GLY A 107 0.72 18.72 1.63
CA GLY A 107 2.18 18.67 1.70
C GLY A 107 2.74 17.25 1.89
N ALA A 108 3.88 17.15 2.57
CA ALA A 108 4.63 15.90 2.72
C ALA A 108 3.91 14.90 3.65
N PHE A 109 4.08 13.60 3.36
CA PHE A 109 3.61 12.53 4.23
C PHE A 109 4.41 12.48 5.55
N PRO A 110 3.81 11.95 6.64
CA PRO A 110 4.55 11.67 7.88
C PRO A 110 5.76 10.76 7.62
N SER A 111 6.84 10.95 8.38
CA SER A 111 8.10 10.20 8.20
C SER A 111 7.98 8.68 8.41
N ASN A 112 6.93 8.24 9.11
CA ASN A 112 6.60 6.82 9.29
C ASN A 112 5.62 6.27 8.24
N PHE A 113 5.23 7.04 7.22
CA PHE A 113 4.28 6.63 6.18
C PHE A 113 4.90 6.69 4.78
N VAL A 114 5.32 5.54 4.27
CA VAL A 114 5.96 5.42 2.96
C VAL A 114 4.93 5.14 1.88
N VAL A 115 4.73 6.08 0.96
CA VAL A 115 3.95 5.85 -0.25
C VAL A 115 4.87 5.37 -1.37
N ARG A 116 4.58 4.18 -1.91
CA ARG A 116 5.26 3.62 -3.09
C ARG A 116 4.35 3.64 -4.30
N VAL A 117 4.68 4.51 -5.25
CA VAL A 117 3.99 4.59 -6.53
C VAL A 117 4.38 3.39 -7.38
N SER A 118 3.41 2.53 -7.67
CA SER A 118 3.60 1.26 -8.37
C SER A 118 3.52 1.44 -9.88
N ALA A 119 4.43 0.82 -10.64
CA ALA A 119 4.30 0.75 -12.09
C ALA A 119 3.06 -0.07 -12.50
N PRO A 120 2.29 0.37 -13.51
CA PRO A 120 1.10 -0.35 -13.94
C PRO A 120 1.44 -1.55 -14.85
N MET A 121 2.57 -1.48 -15.54
CA MET A 121 3.04 -2.48 -16.50
C MET A 121 4.26 -3.21 -15.97
N VAL A 122 4.40 -4.48 -16.37
CA VAL A 122 5.60 -5.29 -16.08
C VAL A 122 6.78 -4.74 -16.89
N ASP A 123 7.97 -4.77 -16.28
CA ASP A 123 9.24 -4.31 -16.84
C ASP A 123 9.32 -2.79 -17.13
N LEU A 124 8.34 -2.00 -16.69
CA LEU A 124 8.34 -0.54 -16.84
C LEU A 124 8.57 0.19 -15.52
N ALA A 125 9.20 1.35 -15.61
CA ALA A 125 9.33 2.27 -14.48
C ALA A 125 7.97 2.85 -14.07
N ALA A 126 7.81 3.11 -12.78
CA ALA A 126 6.67 3.85 -12.27
C ALA A 126 6.86 5.36 -12.54
N PRO A 127 5.77 6.14 -12.66
CA PRO A 127 5.90 7.59 -12.77
C PRO A 127 6.52 8.17 -11.50
N VAL A 128 7.44 9.12 -11.66
CA VAL A 128 8.04 9.83 -10.54
C VAL A 128 7.04 10.85 -10.00
N ILE A 129 6.77 10.79 -8.69
CA ILE A 129 5.98 11.79 -7.96
C ILE A 129 6.85 12.27 -6.81
N GLN A 130 7.22 13.55 -6.81
CA GLN A 130 8.04 14.14 -5.75
C GLN A 130 7.37 13.92 -4.38
N GLY A 131 8.16 13.54 -3.38
CA GLY A 131 7.64 13.18 -2.05
C GLY A 131 7.17 11.73 -1.92
N THR A 132 7.38 10.91 -2.95
CA THR A 132 7.15 9.46 -2.92
C THR A 132 8.36 8.69 -3.42
N VAL A 133 8.36 7.38 -3.20
CA VAL A 133 9.31 6.44 -3.82
C VAL A 133 8.52 5.46 -4.68
N THR A 134 9.18 4.56 -5.41
CA THR A 134 8.52 3.73 -6.41
C THR A 134 8.63 2.23 -6.12
N ASN A 135 7.82 1.46 -6.81
CA ASN A 135 8.03 0.02 -6.96
C ASN A 135 7.62 -0.49 -8.35
N THR A 136 8.29 -1.54 -8.79
CA THR A 136 8.14 -2.11 -10.14
C THR A 136 7.99 -3.62 -10.06
N VAL A 137 7.47 -4.22 -11.14
CA VAL A 137 7.50 -5.67 -11.33
C VAL A 137 8.41 -5.96 -12.53
N HIS A 138 9.36 -6.88 -12.38
CA HIS A 138 10.27 -7.27 -13.47
C HIS A 138 10.10 -8.75 -13.79
N ARG A 139 10.32 -9.09 -15.06
CA ARG A 139 10.33 -10.46 -15.57
C ARG A 139 11.45 -10.64 -16.59
N SER A 140 11.41 -9.86 -17.66
CA SER A 140 12.33 -10.03 -18.79
C SER A 140 13.44 -8.99 -18.79
N GLN A 141 13.21 -7.83 -18.17
CA GLN A 141 14.21 -6.77 -18.08
C GLN A 141 14.97 -6.82 -16.74
N ALA A 142 16.11 -6.14 -16.72
CA ALA A 142 16.87 -5.97 -15.48
C ALA A 142 16.02 -5.23 -14.42
N PRO A 143 16.10 -5.65 -13.15
CA PRO A 143 15.33 -5.01 -12.09
C PRO A 143 15.80 -3.57 -11.85
N ILE A 144 14.84 -2.67 -11.63
CA ILE A 144 15.13 -1.29 -11.24
C ILE A 144 15.32 -1.23 -9.72
N GLY A 145 16.46 -0.72 -9.24
CA GLY A 145 16.71 -0.54 -7.81
C GLY A 145 16.81 -1.85 -7.01
N LYS A 146 16.25 -1.89 -5.79
CA LYS A 146 16.42 -3.01 -4.86
C LYS A 146 15.49 -4.17 -5.18
N VAL A 147 16.06 -5.33 -5.50
CA VAL A 147 15.27 -6.57 -5.71
C VAL A 147 14.68 -7.09 -4.40
N CYS A 148 13.37 -7.37 -4.40
CA CYS A 148 12.71 -8.06 -3.31
C CYS A 148 12.99 -9.57 -3.37
N ASN A 149 13.67 -10.09 -2.35
CA ASN A 149 13.99 -11.51 -2.22
C ASN A 149 12.97 -12.31 -1.39
N ALA A 150 11.75 -11.81 -1.19
CA ALA A 150 10.73 -12.52 -0.41
C ALA A 150 10.32 -13.87 -1.04
N TYR A 151 10.36 -13.97 -2.37
CA TYR A 151 10.08 -15.21 -3.11
C TYR A 151 11.02 -16.36 -2.73
N LYS A 152 12.30 -16.06 -2.46
CA LYS A 152 13.29 -17.02 -1.95
C LYS A 152 12.98 -17.50 -0.51
N ARG A 153 12.02 -16.87 0.17
CA ARG A 153 11.63 -17.12 1.56
C ARG A 153 10.12 -17.41 1.67
N LYS A 154 9.55 -18.13 0.70
CA LYS A 154 8.13 -18.52 0.70
C LYS A 154 7.18 -17.32 0.86
N GLY A 155 7.50 -16.19 0.25
CA GLY A 155 6.72 -14.95 0.34
C GLY A 155 7.00 -14.10 1.58
N SER A 156 7.90 -14.52 2.48
CA SER A 156 8.20 -13.78 3.72
C SER A 156 9.28 -12.71 3.54
N CYS A 157 9.03 -11.54 4.14
CA CYS A 157 10.00 -10.46 4.20
C CYS A 157 11.22 -10.80 5.09
N GLY A 158 11.09 -11.73 6.04
CA GLY A 158 12.14 -12.02 7.02
C GLY A 158 12.60 -10.74 7.74
N ARG A 159 13.91 -10.46 7.72
CA ARG A 159 14.50 -9.22 8.28
C ARG A 159 14.48 -8.02 7.33
N CYS A 160 14.14 -8.21 6.05
CA CYS A 160 14.15 -7.11 5.06
C CYS A 160 13.01 -6.12 5.33
N ARG A 161 13.32 -4.81 5.27
CA ARG A 161 12.33 -3.73 5.43
C ARG A 161 12.44 -2.64 4.36
N SER A 162 13.04 -2.94 3.21
CA SER A 162 13.20 -1.98 2.11
C SER A 162 11.91 -1.29 1.71
N CYS A 163 10.76 -1.99 1.72
CA CYS A 163 9.48 -1.41 1.34
C CYS A 163 9.02 -0.26 2.27
N TRP A 164 9.47 -0.27 3.53
CA TRP A 164 9.18 0.76 4.55
C TRP A 164 10.29 1.82 4.70
N ASN A 165 11.32 1.76 3.86
CA ASN A 165 12.43 2.71 3.90
C ASN A 165 12.34 3.73 2.75
N LEU A 166 12.32 5.02 3.07
CA LEU A 166 12.31 6.11 2.10
C LEU A 166 13.65 6.24 1.35
N ASP A 167 14.76 5.77 1.93
CA ASP A 167 16.07 5.81 1.26
C ASP A 167 16.17 4.80 0.11
N VAL A 168 15.22 3.85 0.03
CA VAL A 168 15.14 2.90 -1.07
C VAL A 168 14.21 3.45 -2.14
N SER A 169 14.79 4.14 -3.12
CA SER A 169 14.08 4.82 -4.22
C SER A 169 13.15 3.92 -5.01
N ASN A 170 13.58 2.71 -5.37
CA ASN A 170 12.73 1.71 -6.02
C ASN A 170 12.93 0.32 -5.42
N VAL A 171 11.81 -0.40 -5.22
CA VAL A 171 11.81 -1.84 -4.93
C VAL A 171 11.23 -2.59 -6.13
N SER A 172 11.99 -3.53 -6.68
CA SER A 172 11.55 -4.36 -7.80
C SER A 172 11.14 -5.75 -7.32
N TYR A 173 9.94 -6.17 -7.68
CA TYR A 173 9.41 -7.50 -7.40
C TYR A 173 9.54 -8.38 -8.65
N PRO A 174 10.06 -9.62 -8.56
CA PRO A 174 9.98 -10.54 -9.68
C PRO A 174 8.52 -10.93 -9.93
N LEU A 175 8.14 -11.08 -11.19
CA LEU A 175 6.83 -11.63 -11.55
C LEU A 175 6.73 -13.09 -11.06
N HIS A 176 5.59 -13.43 -10.46
CA HIS A 176 5.27 -14.74 -9.91
C HIS A 176 4.41 -15.57 -10.85
#